data_AF-A0A8C4QYG1-F1
#
_entry.id   AF-A0A8C4QYG1-F1
#
_cell.length_a   1.000
_cell.length_b   1.000
_cell.length_c   1.000
_cell.angle_alpha   90.00
_cell.angle_beta   90.00
_cell.angle_gamma   90.00
#
_symmetry.space_group_name_H-M   'P 1'
#
loop_
_entity.id
_entity.type
_entity.pdbx_description
1 polymer ?
#
loop_
_entity_poly.entity_id
_entity_poly.type
_entity_poly.pdbx_seq_one_letter_code
_entity_poly.pdbx_strand_id
1 'polypeptide(L)'
;MALWMQAQQLQDEYLPQMQALYGQHFPIEVRHYLSHWIEQQPWDMMDSDARQEDFRAKVILENLVQELLRKADQLMGDDVFVLKLKLKGYATQLKYEHCPMELVKTIKNILLHEQRLVCEASSPNTSLGLMDSIPQRHSHISQTFEQLRIMTQETDNDLRMLQQRQESFFINYQESLRNNAQLQQSQQMNPPDTNRTQVLQQRKASLETMLQQEAHQLHQLRMSLGEKHQTTFSRLASLQTTILDDEMIQWKRRQQLVGNGGPPEGSLETLQRWCESLAEIVWQNRQQVKRLELQVQQLPMNGAAQECIVDLNSKITALLSTLVTSTFVIERQPPQVLKTQTKFAATVRLLVGGKLNVHMNPPQVSATIISEQQAKQLLKNETTRNESSGDILNSCCVMEFQQSSGMLAANFRNMSLKKIKRSDRRGAEMVTEEKFTILFQSQFSIGGNELVFQVLCLYPWRFIVHGSQDNNATATILWDNAFAEPGRIPFQVPEKVLWPQLVEALNSKLKSEVQSQRGLSEENIVFLAQKAFNSSAMHRDEFNNLTITWAQFNRESLPSRNFTFWQWFDGVMELTKRHLKQHWNDG
;
A
#
# COMPACT_ATOMS: atom_id res chain seq x y z
N MET A 1 7.75 -27.45 -25.30
CA MET A 1 7.72 -27.30 -23.82
C MET A 1 6.39 -27.87 -23.36
N ALA A 2 6.34 -28.60 -22.25
CA ALA A 2 5.05 -29.06 -21.69
C ALA A 2 4.17 -27.86 -21.37
N LEU A 3 2.87 -27.93 -21.67
CA LEU A 3 1.91 -26.83 -21.44
C LEU A 3 1.93 -26.42 -19.98
N TRP A 4 2.00 -27.40 -19.07
CA TRP A 4 2.08 -27.15 -17.63
C TRP A 4 3.28 -26.31 -17.21
N MET A 5 4.45 -26.51 -17.83
CA MET A 5 5.64 -25.71 -17.50
C MET A 5 5.46 -24.24 -17.90
N GLN A 6 4.75 -23.97 -18.99
CA GLN A 6 4.42 -22.61 -19.41
C GLN A 6 3.35 -22.00 -18.50
N ALA A 7 2.33 -22.80 -18.13
CA ALA A 7 1.29 -22.35 -17.22
C ALA A 7 1.81 -22.02 -15.81
N GLN A 8 2.87 -22.70 -15.35
CA GLN A 8 3.57 -22.37 -14.10
C GLN A 8 4.30 -21.02 -14.12
N GLN A 9 4.54 -20.44 -15.30
CA GLN A 9 5.17 -19.13 -15.46
C GLN A 9 4.16 -17.98 -15.45
N LEU A 10 2.85 -18.28 -15.46
CA LEU A 10 1.80 -17.27 -15.37
C LEU A 10 1.87 -16.54 -14.03
N GLN A 11 1.77 -15.21 -14.07
CA GLN A 11 1.81 -14.32 -12.90
C GLN A 11 0.57 -13.42 -12.86
N ASP A 12 0.41 -12.69 -11.76
CA ASP A 12 -0.57 -11.62 -11.60
C ASP A 12 -2.03 -12.03 -11.91
N GLU A 13 -2.68 -11.38 -12.88
CA GLU A 13 -4.10 -11.56 -13.20
C GLU A 13 -4.44 -12.95 -13.77
N TYR A 14 -3.44 -13.67 -14.27
CA TYR A 14 -3.61 -15.03 -14.79
C TYR A 14 -3.61 -16.08 -13.67
N LEU A 15 -2.99 -15.80 -12.52
CA LEU A 15 -2.88 -16.77 -11.42
C LEU A 15 -4.24 -17.08 -10.74
N PRO A 16 -5.10 -16.10 -10.41
CA PRO A 16 -6.45 -16.37 -9.91
C PRO A 16 -7.33 -17.11 -10.93
N GLN A 17 -7.18 -16.80 -12.22
CA GLN A 17 -7.92 -17.47 -13.29
C GLN A 17 -7.49 -18.94 -13.41
N MET A 18 -6.17 -19.19 -13.34
CA MET A 18 -5.59 -20.53 -13.31
C MET A 18 -6.07 -21.32 -12.07
N GLN A 19 -6.12 -20.69 -10.89
CA GLN A 19 -6.62 -21.32 -9.66
C GLN A 19 -8.09 -21.72 -9.77
N ALA A 20 -8.92 -20.90 -10.43
CA ALA A 20 -10.35 -21.17 -10.59
C ALA A 20 -10.65 -22.41 -11.45
N LEU A 21 -9.70 -22.87 -12.28
CA LEU A 21 -9.84 -24.09 -13.09
C LEU A 21 -9.80 -25.36 -12.23
N TYR A 22 -9.20 -25.29 -11.05
CA TYR A 22 -8.96 -26.43 -10.17
C TYR A 22 -9.84 -26.41 -8.93
N GLY A 23 -10.29 -27.59 -8.52
CA GLY A 23 -11.20 -27.73 -7.40
C GLY A 23 -11.44 -29.18 -7.03
N GLN A 24 -12.56 -29.47 -6.36
CA GLN A 24 -12.92 -30.85 -6.01
C GLN A 24 -13.20 -31.72 -7.25
N HIS A 25 -13.62 -31.11 -8.37
CA HIS A 25 -13.85 -31.79 -9.63
C HIS A 25 -12.54 -32.31 -10.24
N PHE A 26 -11.46 -31.52 -10.20
CA PHE A 26 -10.15 -31.96 -10.64
C PHE A 26 -9.05 -31.28 -9.81
N PRO A 27 -8.37 -32.01 -8.91
CA PRO A 27 -7.36 -31.42 -8.02
C PRO A 27 -6.12 -30.96 -8.79
N ILE A 28 -5.60 -29.78 -8.45
CA ILE A 28 -4.41 -29.22 -9.08
C ILE A 28 -3.17 -30.10 -8.88
N GLU A 29 -3.08 -30.84 -7.77
CA GLU A 29 -1.98 -31.76 -7.55
C GLU A 29 -1.99 -32.92 -8.54
N VAL A 30 -3.16 -33.42 -8.95
CA VAL A 30 -3.28 -34.46 -10.00
C VAL A 30 -2.74 -33.91 -11.33
N ARG A 31 -3.15 -32.69 -11.71
CA ARG A 31 -2.62 -31.99 -12.88
C ARG A 31 -1.10 -31.82 -12.82
N HIS A 32 -0.57 -31.42 -11.66
CA HIS A 32 0.85 -31.13 -11.49
C HIS A 32 1.71 -32.38 -11.63
N TYR A 33 1.40 -33.43 -10.85
CA TYR A 33 2.25 -34.62 -10.76
C TYR A 33 2.11 -35.58 -11.94
N LEU A 34 0.98 -35.53 -12.66
CA LEU A 34 0.74 -36.31 -13.88
C LEU A 34 0.70 -35.46 -15.15
N SER A 35 1.21 -34.22 -15.09
CA SER A 35 1.18 -33.26 -16.21
C SER A 35 1.62 -33.86 -17.55
N HIS A 36 2.76 -34.56 -17.55
CA HIS A 36 3.28 -35.21 -18.75
C HIS A 36 2.37 -36.31 -19.31
N TRP A 37 1.80 -37.14 -18.45
CA TRP A 37 0.91 -38.23 -18.86
C TRP A 37 -0.41 -37.69 -19.40
N ILE A 38 -0.97 -36.68 -18.73
CA ILE A 38 -2.23 -36.03 -19.12
C ILE A 38 -2.05 -35.39 -20.51
N GLU A 39 -0.99 -34.63 -20.74
CA GLU A 39 -0.75 -33.94 -22.02
C GLU A 39 -0.49 -34.89 -23.21
N GLN A 40 -0.15 -36.16 -22.95
CA GLN A 40 0.07 -37.18 -23.99
C GLN A 40 -1.19 -37.90 -24.46
N GLN A 41 -2.30 -37.77 -23.73
CA GLN A 41 -3.53 -38.46 -24.11
C GLN A 41 -4.15 -37.77 -25.34
N PRO A 42 -4.75 -38.52 -26.27
CA PRO A 42 -5.34 -37.98 -27.49
C PRO A 42 -6.72 -37.39 -27.20
N TRP A 43 -6.80 -36.35 -26.36
CA TRP A 43 -8.06 -35.74 -25.95
C TRP A 43 -8.89 -35.34 -27.18
N ASP A 44 -8.31 -34.61 -28.14
CA ASP A 44 -9.02 -34.07 -29.32
C ASP A 44 -9.65 -35.14 -30.22
N MET A 45 -9.14 -36.37 -30.18
CA MET A 45 -9.67 -37.50 -30.95
C MET A 45 -10.89 -38.16 -30.28
N MET A 46 -11.30 -37.71 -29.09
CA MET A 46 -12.47 -38.20 -28.39
C MET A 46 -13.68 -37.28 -28.59
N ASP A 47 -14.65 -37.72 -29.37
CA ASP A 47 -15.93 -37.05 -29.56
C ASP A 47 -16.86 -37.23 -28.35
N SER A 48 -17.21 -36.12 -27.71
CA SER A 48 -18.04 -36.12 -26.50
C SER A 48 -19.48 -36.59 -26.71
N ASP A 49 -19.95 -36.63 -27.96
CA ASP A 49 -21.34 -36.96 -28.31
C ASP A 49 -21.51 -38.40 -28.83
N ALA A 50 -20.40 -39.12 -29.05
CA ALA A 50 -20.41 -40.49 -29.55
C ALA A 50 -20.51 -41.52 -28.41
N ARG A 51 -21.67 -42.18 -28.26
CA ARG A 51 -21.89 -43.25 -27.25
C ARG A 51 -20.90 -44.43 -27.31
N GLN A 52 -20.16 -44.58 -28.42
CA GLN A 52 -19.16 -45.63 -28.61
C GLN A 52 -17.82 -45.32 -27.90
N GLU A 53 -17.61 -44.09 -27.42
CA GLU A 53 -16.36 -43.67 -26.79
C GLU A 53 -16.32 -43.80 -25.27
N ASP A 54 -17.45 -44.13 -24.65
CA ASP A 54 -17.57 -44.31 -23.20
C ASP A 54 -16.62 -45.41 -22.68
N PHE A 55 -16.38 -46.45 -23.49
CA PHE A 55 -15.38 -47.48 -23.21
C PHE A 55 -13.94 -46.92 -23.20
N ARG A 56 -13.60 -46.02 -24.12
CA ARG A 56 -12.27 -45.38 -24.18
C ARG A 56 -12.06 -44.43 -23.00
N ALA A 57 -13.08 -43.65 -22.65
CA ALA A 57 -13.05 -42.78 -21.48
C ALA A 57 -12.89 -43.57 -20.19
N LYS A 58 -13.54 -44.74 -20.08
CA LYS A 58 -13.34 -45.65 -18.94
C LYS A 58 -11.91 -46.17 -18.84
N VAL A 59 -11.31 -46.59 -19.96
CA VAL A 59 -9.90 -47.03 -20.00
C VAL A 59 -8.95 -45.89 -19.60
N ILE A 60 -9.21 -44.66 -20.04
CA ILE A 60 -8.40 -43.49 -19.65
C ILE A 60 -8.54 -43.19 -18.16
N LEU A 61 -9.74 -43.29 -17.59
CA LEU A 61 -9.95 -43.13 -16.14
C LEU A 61 -9.19 -44.20 -15.35
N GLU A 62 -9.27 -45.47 -15.76
CA GLU A 62 -8.54 -46.57 -15.11
C GLU A 62 -7.02 -46.34 -15.17
N ASN A 63 -6.50 -45.93 -16.32
CA ASN A 63 -5.08 -45.62 -16.50
C ASN A 63 -4.64 -44.41 -15.67
N LEU A 64 -5.47 -43.36 -15.55
CA LEU A 64 -5.19 -42.19 -14.71
C LEU A 64 -5.08 -42.59 -13.24
N VAL A 65 -5.99 -43.44 -12.75
CA VAL A 65 -5.97 -43.98 -11.39
C VAL A 65 -4.70 -44.81 -11.14
N GLN A 66 -4.33 -45.68 -12.09
CA GLN A 66 -3.11 -46.48 -12.00
C GLN A 66 -1.84 -45.60 -11.96
N GLU A 67 -1.77 -44.57 -12.80
CA GLU A 67 -0.63 -43.64 -12.80
C GLU A 67 -0.55 -42.81 -11.52
N LEU A 68 -1.68 -42.41 -10.94
CA LEU A 68 -1.70 -41.74 -9.63
C LEU A 68 -1.12 -42.63 -8.53
N LEU A 69 -1.54 -43.89 -8.48
CA LEU A 69 -1.03 -44.86 -7.51
C LEU A 69 0.46 -45.14 -7.73
N ARG A 70 0.87 -45.35 -8.98
CA ARG A 70 2.27 -45.56 -9.34
C ARG A 70 3.14 -44.37 -8.94
N LYS A 71 2.68 -43.15 -9.22
CA LYS A 71 3.38 -41.92 -8.84
C LYS A 71 3.48 -41.80 -7.33
N ALA A 72 2.41 -42.08 -6.59
CA ALA A 72 2.40 -42.07 -5.13
C ALA A 72 3.39 -43.07 -4.52
N ASP A 73 3.57 -44.25 -5.14
CA ASP A 73 4.50 -45.27 -4.64
C ASP A 73 5.96 -44.98 -4.99
N GLN A 74 6.23 -44.24 -6.07
CA GLN A 74 7.57 -43.78 -6.46
C GLN A 74 8.10 -42.62 -5.60
N LEU A 75 7.24 -41.95 -4.85
CA LEU A 75 7.64 -40.85 -3.96
C LEU A 75 8.41 -41.39 -2.73
N MET A 76 9.64 -40.90 -2.53
CA MET A 76 10.57 -41.29 -1.46
C MET A 76 11.03 -40.03 -0.69
N GLY A 77 11.15 -40.12 0.64
CA GLY A 77 11.63 -39.03 1.52
C GLY A 77 10.67 -38.69 2.67
N ASP A 78 11.22 -38.16 3.78
CA ASP A 78 10.47 -37.90 5.03
C ASP A 78 9.39 -36.81 4.88
N ASP A 79 9.61 -35.83 3.99
CA ASP A 79 8.66 -34.74 3.73
C ASP A 79 7.53 -35.09 2.73
N VAL A 80 7.50 -36.33 2.21
CA VAL A 80 6.61 -36.73 1.10
C VAL A 80 5.43 -37.59 1.55
N PHE A 81 5.37 -37.96 2.83
CA PHE A 81 4.31 -38.81 3.39
C PHE A 81 2.91 -38.23 3.18
N VAL A 82 2.72 -36.93 3.45
CA VAL A 82 1.42 -36.25 3.29
C VAL A 82 0.98 -36.23 1.83
N LEU A 83 1.91 -35.96 0.92
CA LEU A 83 1.62 -35.93 -0.51
C LEU A 83 1.25 -37.32 -1.03
N LYS A 84 1.96 -38.37 -0.58
CA LYS A 84 1.64 -39.75 -0.91
C LYS A 84 0.23 -40.14 -0.48
N LEU A 85 -0.19 -39.74 0.73
CA LEU A 85 -1.55 -39.97 1.22
C LEU A 85 -2.60 -39.22 0.39
N LYS A 86 -2.32 -37.96 0.01
CA LYS A 86 -3.20 -37.17 -0.86
C LYS A 86 -3.39 -37.79 -2.25
N LEU A 87 -2.30 -38.20 -2.92
CA LEU A 87 -2.38 -38.82 -4.26
C LEU A 87 -3.16 -40.14 -4.23
N LYS A 88 -2.96 -40.97 -3.20
CA LYS A 88 -3.77 -42.19 -2.98
C LYS A 88 -5.23 -41.86 -2.68
N GLY A 89 -5.48 -40.79 -1.92
CA GLY A 89 -6.83 -40.28 -1.67
C GLY A 89 -7.54 -39.87 -2.96
N TYR A 90 -6.87 -39.12 -3.85
CA TYR A 90 -7.44 -38.71 -5.13
C TYR A 90 -7.79 -39.89 -6.04
N ALA A 91 -6.95 -40.94 -6.07
CA ALA A 91 -7.26 -42.17 -6.81
C ALA A 91 -8.60 -42.81 -6.40
N THR A 92 -9.00 -42.66 -5.12
CA THR A 92 -10.30 -43.15 -4.62
C THR A 92 -11.45 -42.14 -4.69
N GLN A 93 -11.13 -40.85 -4.86
CA GLN A 93 -12.09 -39.74 -4.79
C GLN A 93 -12.50 -39.18 -6.15
N LEU A 94 -11.84 -39.57 -7.25
CA LEU A 94 -12.23 -39.19 -8.60
C LEU A 94 -13.61 -39.78 -8.93
N LYS A 95 -14.67 -38.98 -8.73
CA LYS A 95 -16.10 -39.36 -8.86
C LYS A 95 -16.55 -39.54 -10.32
N TYR A 96 -15.70 -40.04 -11.19
CA TYR A 96 -15.98 -40.20 -12.62
C TYR A 96 -16.34 -41.64 -13.01
N GLU A 97 -16.32 -42.59 -12.07
CA GLU A 97 -16.64 -44.00 -12.33
C GLU A 97 -18.03 -44.21 -12.95
N HIS A 98 -18.99 -43.35 -12.59
CA HIS A 98 -20.37 -43.44 -13.06
C HIS A 98 -20.61 -42.67 -14.37
N CYS A 99 -19.67 -41.81 -14.78
CA CYS A 99 -19.71 -41.10 -16.05
C CYS A 99 -18.28 -40.71 -16.50
N PRO A 100 -17.52 -41.65 -17.08
CA PRO A 100 -16.11 -41.43 -17.45
C PRO A 100 -15.92 -40.30 -18.48
N MET A 101 -16.93 -40.06 -19.32
CA MET A 101 -16.91 -38.95 -20.28
C MET A 101 -16.87 -37.56 -19.62
N GLU A 102 -17.39 -37.39 -18.41
CA GLU A 102 -17.30 -36.11 -17.69
C GLU A 102 -15.85 -35.82 -17.27
N LEU A 103 -15.02 -36.83 -17.02
CA LEU A 103 -13.59 -36.64 -16.80
C LEU A 103 -12.92 -36.08 -18.06
N VAL A 104 -13.22 -36.70 -19.22
CA VAL A 104 -12.67 -36.30 -20.52
C VAL A 104 -13.03 -34.85 -20.83
N LYS A 105 -14.31 -34.47 -20.66
CA LYS A 105 -14.77 -33.09 -20.84
C LYS A 105 -14.09 -32.13 -19.87
N THR A 106 -13.96 -32.52 -18.60
CA THR A 106 -13.32 -31.69 -17.58
C THR A 106 -11.86 -31.42 -17.91
N ILE A 107 -11.08 -32.47 -18.23
CA ILE A 107 -9.66 -32.31 -18.57
C ILE A 107 -9.49 -31.53 -19.87
N LYS A 108 -10.31 -31.80 -20.90
CA LYS A 108 -10.33 -30.99 -22.14
C LYS A 108 -10.54 -29.51 -21.87
N ASN A 109 -11.56 -29.19 -21.08
CA ASN A 109 -11.88 -27.81 -20.74
C ASN A 109 -10.71 -27.16 -19.99
N ILE A 110 -10.10 -27.86 -19.02
CA ILE A 110 -8.94 -27.36 -18.30
C ILE A 110 -7.78 -27.07 -19.26
N LEU A 111 -7.37 -28.05 -20.08
CA LEU A 111 -6.25 -27.89 -21.01
C LEU A 111 -6.49 -26.76 -22.03
N LEU A 112 -7.72 -26.60 -22.52
CA LEU A 112 -8.10 -25.54 -23.44
C LEU A 112 -8.00 -24.16 -22.77
N HIS A 113 -8.44 -24.02 -21.53
CA HIS A 113 -8.33 -22.77 -20.77
C HIS A 113 -6.89 -22.47 -20.39
N GLU A 114 -6.08 -23.47 -20.00
CA GLU A 114 -4.64 -23.30 -19.77
C GLU A 114 -3.93 -22.80 -21.02
N GLN A 115 -4.18 -23.42 -22.17
CA GLN A 115 -3.60 -23.01 -23.44
C GLN A 115 -4.00 -21.59 -23.81
N ARG A 116 -5.27 -21.23 -23.60
CA ARG A 116 -5.75 -19.86 -23.81
C ARG A 116 -5.01 -18.86 -22.92
N LEU A 117 -4.92 -19.12 -21.61
CA LEU A 117 -4.23 -18.23 -20.66
C LEU A 117 -2.75 -18.08 -21.01
N VAL A 118 -2.07 -19.16 -21.40
CA VAL A 118 -0.67 -19.13 -21.85
C VAL A 118 -0.52 -18.32 -23.14
N CYS A 119 -1.44 -18.48 -24.12
CA CYS A 119 -1.43 -17.69 -25.35
C CYS A 119 -1.71 -16.21 -25.12
N GLU A 120 -2.64 -15.88 -24.23
CA GLU A 120 -2.98 -14.50 -23.83
C GLU A 120 -1.78 -13.84 -23.15
N ALA A 121 -1.12 -14.53 -22.21
CA ALA A 121 0.10 -14.05 -21.55
C ALA A 121 1.32 -13.95 -22.49
N SER A 122 1.36 -14.73 -23.57
CA SER A 122 2.45 -14.74 -24.56
C SER A 122 2.24 -13.75 -25.72
N SER A 123 1.06 -13.15 -25.84
CA SER A 123 0.70 -12.25 -26.94
C SER A 123 1.21 -10.83 -26.66
N PRO A 124 2.03 -10.21 -27.54
CA PRO A 124 2.63 -8.89 -27.30
C PRO A 124 1.64 -7.71 -27.26
N ASN A 125 0.33 -7.94 -27.40
CA ASN A 125 -0.63 -6.92 -27.84
C ASN A 125 -1.88 -6.76 -26.97
N THR A 126 -1.91 -7.21 -25.71
CA THR A 126 -3.12 -7.05 -24.89
C THR A 126 -2.90 -6.66 -23.43
N SER A 127 -1.79 -5.99 -23.13
CA SER A 127 -1.63 -5.26 -21.86
C SER A 127 -0.68 -4.08 -22.06
N LEU A 128 -1.23 -2.98 -22.60
CA LEU A 128 -0.54 -1.71 -22.76
C LEU A 128 0.00 -1.19 -21.40
N GLY A 129 1.31 -1.34 -21.19
CA GLY A 129 2.21 -0.33 -20.62
C GLY A 129 2.31 -0.19 -19.09
N LEU A 130 1.42 -0.81 -18.29
CA LEU A 130 1.46 -0.61 -16.82
C LEU A 130 2.16 -1.75 -16.06
N MET A 131 2.05 -3.01 -16.49
CA MET A 131 2.56 -4.16 -15.72
C MET A 131 4.08 -4.36 -15.81
N ASP A 132 4.71 -4.14 -16.98
CA ASP A 132 6.18 -4.23 -17.10
C ASP A 132 6.94 -3.16 -16.28
N SER A 133 6.25 -2.07 -15.89
CA SER A 133 6.85 -0.97 -15.13
C SER A 133 6.93 -1.23 -13.61
N ILE A 134 6.08 -2.10 -13.06
CA ILE A 134 5.97 -2.33 -11.61
C ILE A 134 7.19 -3.09 -11.06
N PRO A 135 7.64 -4.20 -11.67
CA PRO A 135 8.84 -4.90 -11.24
C PRO A 135 10.10 -4.03 -11.33
N GLN A 136 10.19 -3.20 -12.39
CA GLN A 136 11.30 -2.28 -12.59
C GLN A 136 11.34 -1.17 -11.53
N ARG A 137 10.18 -0.57 -11.20
CA ARG A 137 10.06 0.42 -10.12
C ARG A 137 10.41 -0.17 -8.75
N HIS A 138 9.89 -1.36 -8.43
CA HIS A 138 10.21 -2.05 -7.18
C HIS A 138 11.71 -2.37 -7.06
N SER A 139 12.34 -2.78 -8.16
CA SER A 139 13.79 -2.99 -8.22
C SER A 139 14.56 -1.69 -7.97
N HIS A 140 14.14 -0.59 -8.59
CA HIS A 140 14.79 0.72 -8.40
C HIS A 140 14.69 1.25 -6.96
N ILE A 141 13.51 1.12 -6.34
CA ILE A 141 13.28 1.45 -4.92
C ILE A 141 14.23 0.61 -4.04
N SER A 142 14.30 -0.70 -4.31
CA SER A 142 15.16 -1.62 -3.54
C SER A 142 16.64 -1.29 -3.67
N GLN A 143 17.12 -0.96 -4.87
CA GLN A 143 18.50 -0.53 -5.11
C GLN A 143 18.82 0.77 -4.37
N THR A 144 17.89 1.72 -4.34
CA THR A 144 18.08 3.00 -3.65
C THR A 144 18.13 2.81 -2.14
N PHE A 145 17.32 1.90 -1.58
CA PHE A 145 17.45 1.51 -0.18
C PHE A 145 18.83 0.95 0.14
N GLU A 146 19.36 0.07 -0.70
CA GLU A 146 20.69 -0.52 -0.46
C GLU A 146 21.79 0.55 -0.48
N GLN A 147 21.75 1.46 -1.46
CA GLN A 147 22.67 2.60 -1.51
C GLN A 147 22.58 3.46 -0.25
N LEU A 148 21.37 3.77 0.21
CA LEU A 148 21.17 4.57 1.42
C LEU A 148 21.69 3.87 2.69
N ARG A 149 21.56 2.54 2.78
CA ARG A 149 22.14 1.75 3.90
C ARG A 149 23.67 1.85 3.88
N ILE A 150 24.30 1.68 2.73
CA ILE A 150 25.76 1.81 2.58
C ILE A 150 26.22 3.22 2.98
N MET A 151 25.59 4.26 2.44
CA MET A 151 25.92 5.66 2.77
C MET A 151 25.78 5.96 4.27
N THR A 152 24.72 5.44 4.90
CA THR A 152 24.47 5.61 6.34
C THR A 152 25.52 4.87 7.17
N GLN A 153 25.96 3.69 6.73
CA GLN A 153 27.01 2.91 7.40
C GLN A 153 28.39 3.55 7.27
N GLU A 154 28.74 4.06 6.09
CA GLU A 154 29.99 4.81 5.86
C GLU A 154 30.05 6.06 6.74
N THR A 155 28.95 6.80 6.82
CA THR A 155 28.85 7.98 7.69
C THR A 155 29.01 7.62 9.17
N ASP A 156 28.49 6.47 9.62
CA ASP A 156 28.70 5.99 10.99
C ASP A 156 30.17 5.61 11.27
N ASN A 157 30.86 5.04 10.29
CA ASN A 157 32.30 4.73 10.39
C ASN A 157 33.13 6.01 10.57
N ASP A 158 32.85 7.02 9.76
CA ASP A 158 33.53 8.32 9.85
C ASP A 158 33.24 9.03 11.17
N LEU A 159 32.02 8.89 11.69
CA LEU A 159 31.64 9.45 12.98
C LEU A 159 32.34 8.75 14.14
N ARG A 160 32.54 7.42 14.07
CA ARG A 160 33.41 6.70 15.02
C ARG A 160 34.86 7.17 14.94
N MET A 161 35.37 7.38 13.72
CA MET A 161 36.73 7.91 13.53
C MET A 161 36.87 9.33 14.12
N LEU A 162 35.87 10.20 13.92
CA LEU A 162 35.84 11.53 14.50
C LEU A 162 35.93 11.46 16.02
N GLN A 163 35.11 10.61 16.65
CA GLN A 163 35.11 10.42 18.09
C GLN A 163 36.50 9.97 18.60
N GLN A 164 37.11 8.96 17.97
CA GLN A 164 38.44 8.46 18.38
C GLN A 164 39.52 9.54 18.24
N ARG A 165 39.50 10.32 17.15
CA ARG A 165 40.43 11.44 16.97
C ARG A 165 40.21 12.54 18.00
N GLN A 166 38.97 12.84 18.33
CA GLN A 166 38.62 13.85 19.33
C GLN A 166 39.07 13.41 20.74
N GLU A 167 38.91 12.12 21.09
CA GLU A 167 39.44 11.55 22.33
C GLU A 167 40.97 11.63 22.38
N SER A 168 41.66 11.28 21.29
CA SER A 168 43.13 11.43 21.17
C SER A 168 43.57 12.89 21.33
N PHE A 169 42.85 13.83 20.71
CA PHE A 169 43.08 15.26 20.86
C PHE A 169 42.99 15.69 22.33
N PHE A 170 41.99 15.24 23.08
CA PHE A 170 41.86 15.57 24.50
C PHE A 170 43.05 15.05 25.33
N ILE A 171 43.55 13.85 25.05
CA ILE A 171 44.73 13.29 25.72
C ILE A 171 45.97 14.15 25.44
N ASN A 172 46.22 14.46 24.18
CA ASN A 172 47.36 15.30 23.76
C ASN A 172 47.25 16.73 24.33
N TYR A 173 46.04 17.27 24.43
CA TYR A 173 45.78 18.57 25.04
C TYR A 173 46.07 18.56 26.55
N GLN A 174 45.64 17.51 27.26
CA GLN A 174 45.98 17.33 28.69
C GLN A 174 47.49 17.17 28.89
N GLU A 175 48.18 16.46 28.00
CA GLU A 175 49.65 16.36 28.04
C GLU A 175 50.31 17.73 27.83
N SER A 176 49.81 18.55 26.90
CA SER A 176 50.29 19.92 26.70
C SER A 176 50.11 20.80 27.94
N LEU A 177 48.97 20.69 28.64
CA LEU A 177 48.75 21.39 29.91
C LEU A 177 49.73 20.93 31.00
N ARG A 178 49.98 19.62 31.11
CA ARG A 178 50.98 19.08 32.05
C ARG A 178 52.39 19.57 31.72
N ASN A 179 52.76 19.58 30.44
CA ASN A 179 54.06 20.09 29.99
C ASN A 179 54.22 21.58 30.30
N ASN A 180 53.17 22.39 30.11
CA ASN A 180 53.17 23.81 30.48
C ASN A 180 53.35 24.01 32.00
N ALA A 181 52.70 23.21 32.83
CA ALA A 181 52.87 23.28 34.29
C ALA A 181 54.30 22.91 34.73
N GLN A 182 54.89 21.87 34.13
CA GLN A 182 56.29 21.48 34.39
C GLN A 182 57.28 22.56 33.94
N LEU A 183 57.00 23.24 32.82
CA LEU A 183 57.82 24.35 32.34
C LEU A 183 57.79 25.53 33.32
N GLN A 184 56.61 25.90 33.83
CA GLN A 184 56.47 26.95 34.84
C GLN A 184 57.22 26.62 36.13
N GLN A 185 57.12 25.37 36.61
CA GLN A 185 57.83 24.92 37.80
C GLN A 185 59.36 24.97 37.60
N SER A 186 59.85 24.56 36.43
CA SER A 186 61.29 24.58 36.09
C SER A 186 61.86 26.01 36.06
N GLN A 187 61.05 26.99 35.65
CA GLN A 187 61.46 28.40 35.60
C GLN A 187 61.49 29.09 36.98
N GLN A 188 60.80 28.53 37.99
CA GLN A 188 60.77 29.06 39.36
C GLN A 188 61.90 28.51 40.26
N MET A 189 62.68 27.54 39.78
CA MET A 189 63.81 26.97 40.52
C MET A 189 65.01 27.93 40.53
N ASN A 190 65.72 28.04 41.66
CA ASN A 190 66.96 28.82 41.80
C ASN A 190 68.15 27.90 42.16
N PRO A 191 69.16 27.70 41.27
CA PRO A 191 69.25 28.20 39.90
C PRO A 191 68.35 27.40 38.92
N PRO A 192 67.88 28.01 37.83
CA PRO A 192 67.05 27.33 36.83
C PRO A 192 67.88 26.32 36.02
N ASP A 193 67.31 25.13 35.79
CA ASP A 193 67.90 24.12 34.91
C ASP A 193 67.63 24.48 33.44
N THR A 194 68.62 25.13 32.83
CA THR A 194 68.52 25.65 31.45
C THR A 194 68.27 24.55 30.42
N ASN A 195 68.90 23.38 30.58
CA ASN A 195 68.74 22.24 29.66
C ASN A 195 67.32 21.66 29.76
N ARG A 196 66.83 21.43 30.98
CA ARG A 196 65.46 20.95 31.19
C ARG A 196 64.42 21.93 30.65
N THR A 197 64.63 23.23 30.82
CA THR A 197 63.74 24.27 30.32
C THR A 197 63.68 24.32 28.79
N GLN A 198 64.82 24.19 28.11
CA GLN A 198 64.89 24.10 26.64
C GLN A 198 64.16 22.86 26.09
N VAL A 199 64.35 21.69 26.70
CA VAL A 199 63.67 20.46 26.28
C VAL A 199 62.15 20.57 26.43
N LEU A 200 61.67 21.13 27.54
CA LEU A 200 60.24 21.35 27.78
C LEU A 200 59.64 22.37 26.79
N GLN A 201 60.39 23.41 26.41
CA GLN A 201 60.00 24.37 25.38
C GLN A 201 59.92 23.74 23.99
N GLN A 202 60.88 22.90 23.61
CA GLN A 202 60.85 22.20 22.33
C GLN A 202 59.69 21.22 22.26
N ARG A 203 59.44 20.48 23.35
CA ARG A 203 58.26 19.59 23.47
C ARG A 203 56.95 20.36 23.40
N LYS A 204 56.89 21.56 24.00
CA LYS A 204 55.71 22.44 23.92
C LYS A 204 55.43 22.84 22.48
N ALA A 205 56.42 23.35 21.74
CA ALA A 205 56.25 23.77 20.36
C ALA A 205 55.81 22.61 19.44
N SER A 206 56.35 21.41 19.67
CA SER A 206 55.95 20.19 18.95
C SER A 206 54.50 19.80 19.25
N LEU A 207 54.08 19.79 20.53
CA LEU A 207 52.71 19.49 20.94
C LEU A 207 51.72 20.53 20.40
N GLU A 208 52.06 21.82 20.44
CA GLU A 208 51.21 22.89 19.89
C GLU A 208 50.99 22.74 18.39
N THR A 209 52.05 22.43 17.63
CA THR A 209 51.96 22.19 16.18
C THR A 209 51.08 20.98 15.88
N MET A 210 51.25 19.88 16.63
CA MET A 210 50.44 18.67 16.48
C MET A 210 48.96 18.92 16.81
N LEU A 211 48.68 19.61 17.91
CA LEU A 211 47.31 19.98 18.29
C LEU A 211 46.65 20.88 17.25
N GLN A 212 47.38 21.85 16.68
CA GLN A 212 46.84 22.72 15.64
C GLN A 212 46.51 21.94 14.35
N GLN A 213 47.34 20.97 13.97
CA GLN A 213 47.07 20.08 12.85
C GLN A 213 45.85 19.18 13.10
N GLU A 214 45.76 18.54 14.27
CA GLU A 214 44.61 17.72 14.65
C GLU A 214 43.32 18.54 14.74
N ALA A 215 43.37 19.76 15.27
CA ALA A 215 42.24 20.69 15.30
C ALA A 215 41.70 20.96 13.88
N HIS A 216 42.61 21.19 12.92
CA HIS A 216 42.23 21.40 11.53
C HIS A 216 41.62 20.14 10.90
N GLN A 217 42.21 18.97 11.14
CA GLN A 217 41.69 17.69 10.63
C GLN A 217 40.32 17.35 11.22
N LEU A 218 40.10 17.58 12.52
CA LEU A 218 38.80 17.42 13.18
C LEU A 218 37.75 18.35 12.56
N HIS A 219 38.11 19.60 12.29
CA HIS A 219 37.21 20.55 11.65
C HIS A 219 36.83 20.10 10.23
N GLN A 220 37.81 19.68 9.41
CA GLN A 220 37.55 19.15 8.06
C GLN A 220 36.63 17.92 8.10
N LEU A 221 36.89 16.98 9.01
CA LEU A 221 36.08 15.77 9.15
C LEU A 221 34.64 16.09 9.56
N ARG A 222 34.42 17.07 10.43
CA ARG A 222 33.07 17.55 10.80
C ARG A 222 32.32 18.14 9.62
N MET A 223 33.00 18.95 8.78
CA MET A 223 32.38 19.52 7.58
C MET A 223 32.05 18.44 6.55
N SER A 224 32.97 17.49 6.32
CA SER A 224 32.75 16.35 5.42
C SER A 224 31.59 15.46 5.87
N LEU A 225 31.47 15.18 7.17
CA LEU A 225 30.30 14.47 7.73
C LEU A 225 29.00 15.24 7.48
N GLY A 226 29.02 16.57 7.62
CA GLY A 226 27.88 17.41 7.30
C GLY A 226 27.44 17.28 5.83
N GLU A 227 28.38 17.34 4.88
CA GLU A 227 28.11 17.16 3.45
C GLU A 227 27.58 15.75 3.12
N LYS A 228 28.14 14.71 3.74
CA LYS A 228 27.66 13.32 3.59
C LYS A 228 26.22 13.17 4.08
N HIS A 229 25.88 13.76 5.23
CA HIS A 229 24.49 13.78 5.71
C HIS A 229 23.57 14.54 4.75
N GLN A 230 23.95 15.72 4.26
CA GLN A 230 23.14 16.48 3.30
C GLN A 230 22.84 15.69 2.01
N THR A 231 23.85 14.99 1.49
CA THR A 231 23.72 14.14 0.31
C THR A 231 22.77 12.96 0.58
N THR A 232 22.93 12.32 1.73
CA THR A 232 22.04 11.22 2.18
C THR A 232 20.61 11.70 2.34
N PHE A 233 20.39 12.89 2.92
CA PHE A 233 19.05 13.45 3.17
C PHE A 233 18.35 13.82 1.86
N SER A 234 19.09 14.34 0.88
CA SER A 234 18.55 14.64 -0.45
C SER A 234 18.05 13.37 -1.17
N ARG A 235 18.81 12.27 -1.05
CA ARG A 235 18.39 10.96 -1.60
C ARG A 235 17.21 10.36 -0.82
N LEU A 236 17.22 10.46 0.50
CA LEU A 236 16.09 10.06 1.34
C LEU A 236 14.82 10.82 0.99
N ALA A 237 14.91 12.14 0.79
CA ALA A 237 13.77 12.98 0.41
C ALA A 237 13.17 12.52 -0.93
N SER A 238 14.02 12.29 -1.94
CA SER A 238 13.59 11.80 -3.25
C SER A 238 12.88 10.44 -3.16
N LEU A 239 13.49 9.48 -2.45
CA LEU A 239 12.90 8.15 -2.26
C LEU A 239 11.58 8.21 -1.47
N GLN A 240 11.53 9.06 -0.44
CA GLN A 240 10.33 9.28 0.37
C GLN A 240 9.20 9.88 -0.48
N THR A 241 9.48 10.83 -1.37
CA THR A 241 8.49 11.35 -2.34
C THR A 241 7.98 10.24 -3.24
N THR A 242 8.85 9.41 -3.84
CA THR A 242 8.38 8.29 -4.67
C THR A 242 7.47 7.33 -3.92
N ILE A 243 7.80 6.96 -2.67
CA ILE A 243 6.99 6.01 -1.90
C ILE A 243 5.68 6.65 -1.40
N LEU A 244 5.71 7.90 -0.91
CA LEU A 244 4.55 8.54 -0.28
C LEU A 244 3.64 9.27 -1.26
N ASP A 245 4.21 9.87 -2.32
CA ASP A 245 3.47 10.70 -3.26
C ASP A 245 3.10 9.93 -4.54
N ASP A 246 3.80 8.84 -4.88
CA ASP A 246 3.41 7.97 -6.00
C ASP A 246 2.73 6.69 -5.50
N GLU A 247 3.49 5.80 -4.85
CA GLU A 247 3.01 4.43 -4.55
C GLU A 247 1.88 4.42 -3.51
N MET A 248 1.99 5.21 -2.46
CA MET A 248 0.95 5.35 -1.43
C MET A 248 -0.31 6.04 -2.00
N ILE A 249 -0.16 7.06 -2.85
CA ILE A 249 -1.31 7.71 -3.50
C ILE A 249 -2.01 6.73 -4.45
N GLN A 250 -1.26 5.97 -5.23
CA GLN A 250 -1.81 4.92 -6.10
C GLN A 250 -2.55 3.86 -5.30
N TRP A 251 -2.00 3.41 -4.16
CA TRP A 251 -2.69 2.46 -3.28
C TRP A 251 -4.00 3.03 -2.73
N LYS A 252 -3.99 4.27 -2.21
CA LYS A 252 -5.21 4.97 -1.76
C LYS A 252 -6.25 5.11 -2.88
N ARG A 253 -5.79 5.37 -4.11
CA ARG A 253 -6.65 5.45 -5.30
C ARG A 253 -7.27 4.10 -5.64
N ARG A 254 -6.51 3.00 -5.62
CA ARG A 254 -7.06 1.66 -5.81
C ARG A 254 -8.08 1.32 -4.72
N GLN A 255 -7.76 1.63 -3.46
CA GLN A 255 -8.68 1.45 -2.33
C GLN A 255 -10.00 2.22 -2.50
N GLN A 256 -9.96 3.42 -3.08
CA GLN A 256 -11.15 4.19 -3.42
C GLN A 256 -11.97 3.52 -4.53
N LEU A 257 -11.32 3.00 -5.58
CA LEU A 257 -11.99 2.34 -6.71
C LEU A 257 -12.64 1.00 -6.32
N VAL A 258 -12.11 0.30 -5.31
CA VAL A 258 -12.73 -0.90 -4.72
C VAL A 258 -14.14 -0.61 -4.20
N GLY A 259 -14.40 0.61 -3.70
CA GLY A 259 -15.75 1.04 -3.31
C GLY A 259 -16.77 1.00 -4.46
N ASN A 260 -16.30 1.06 -5.70
CA ASN A 260 -17.10 0.93 -6.92
C ASN A 260 -17.00 -0.45 -7.57
N GLY A 261 -16.41 -1.45 -6.90
CA GLY A 261 -16.19 -2.76 -7.50
C GLY A 261 -14.99 -2.84 -8.45
N GLY A 262 -14.06 -1.88 -8.36
CA GLY A 262 -12.77 -1.95 -9.04
C GLY A 262 -11.88 -3.10 -8.54
N PRO A 263 -10.71 -3.29 -9.15
CA PRO A 263 -9.78 -4.34 -8.75
C PRO A 263 -9.33 -4.15 -7.29
N PRO A 264 -9.02 -5.24 -6.56
CA PRO A 264 -8.57 -5.17 -5.18
C PRO A 264 -7.34 -4.26 -5.03
N GLU A 265 -7.25 -3.54 -3.92
CA GLU A 265 -6.24 -2.50 -3.68
C GLU A 265 -4.79 -3.01 -3.57
N GLY A 266 -4.65 -4.32 -3.36
CA GLY A 266 -3.40 -4.99 -3.06
C GLY A 266 -2.97 -4.83 -1.60
N SER A 267 -1.97 -5.62 -1.21
CA SER A 267 -1.40 -5.62 0.14
C SER A 267 -0.70 -4.32 0.52
N LEU A 268 -0.95 -3.86 1.74
CA LEU A 268 -0.15 -2.83 2.40
C LEU A 268 1.25 -3.33 2.82
N GLU A 269 1.50 -4.64 2.85
CA GLU A 269 2.78 -5.18 3.35
C GLU A 269 4.01 -4.65 2.62
N THR A 270 3.96 -4.49 1.30
CA THR A 270 5.11 -3.94 0.53
C THR A 270 5.36 -2.48 0.91
N LEU A 271 4.30 -1.66 0.94
CA LEU A 271 4.38 -0.27 1.39
C LEU A 271 4.88 -0.16 2.83
N GLN A 272 4.42 -1.05 3.72
CA GLN A 272 4.90 -1.10 5.10
C GLN A 272 6.40 -1.37 5.14
N ARG A 273 6.92 -2.39 4.45
CA ARG A 273 8.35 -2.71 4.44
C ARG A 273 9.20 -1.53 3.96
N TRP A 274 8.74 -0.80 2.95
CA TRP A 274 9.41 0.40 2.47
C TRP A 274 9.35 1.54 3.50
N CYS A 275 8.18 1.81 4.08
CA CYS A 275 8.02 2.84 5.11
C CYS A 275 8.84 2.53 6.37
N GLU A 276 8.90 1.26 6.79
CA GLU A 276 9.73 0.78 7.89
C GLU A 276 11.22 0.95 7.60
N SER A 277 11.66 0.62 6.38
CA SER A 277 13.05 0.83 5.95
C SER A 277 13.41 2.31 5.89
N LEU A 278 12.52 3.17 5.39
CA LEU A 278 12.69 4.62 5.45
C LEU A 278 12.81 5.09 6.90
N ALA A 279 11.89 4.67 7.78
CA ALA A 279 11.87 5.06 9.18
C ALA A 279 13.16 4.66 9.89
N GLU A 280 13.66 3.45 9.65
CA GLU A 280 14.91 2.95 10.20
C GLU A 280 16.12 3.80 9.75
N ILE A 281 16.26 4.06 8.44
CA ILE A 281 17.38 4.84 7.91
C ILE A 281 17.32 6.31 8.37
N VAL A 282 16.13 6.93 8.33
CA VAL A 282 15.90 8.30 8.82
C VAL A 282 16.23 8.39 10.32
N TRP A 283 15.80 7.40 11.11
CA TRP A 283 16.06 7.37 12.54
C TRP A 283 17.55 7.18 12.85
N GLN A 284 18.24 6.27 12.16
CA GLN A 284 19.69 6.08 12.30
C GLN A 284 20.46 7.36 11.98
N ASN A 285 20.12 8.03 10.88
CA ASN A 285 20.72 9.30 10.50
C ASN A 285 20.46 10.39 11.56
N ARG A 286 19.26 10.46 12.14
CA ARG A 286 18.98 11.37 13.27
C ARG A 286 19.90 11.11 14.45
N GLN A 287 20.12 9.84 14.82
CA GLN A 287 21.02 9.49 15.93
C GLN A 287 22.48 9.86 15.62
N GLN A 288 22.92 9.70 14.37
CA GLN A 288 24.25 10.14 13.93
C GLN A 288 24.41 11.66 14.03
N VAL A 289 23.43 12.45 13.57
CA VAL A 289 23.46 13.93 13.71
C VAL A 289 23.52 14.34 15.18
N LYS A 290 22.77 13.70 16.07
CA LYS A 290 22.86 13.97 17.52
C LYS A 290 24.23 13.65 18.11
N ARG A 291 24.86 12.54 17.69
CA ARG A 291 26.21 12.20 18.13
C ARG A 291 27.23 13.22 17.62
N LEU A 292 27.06 13.69 16.37
CA LEU A 292 27.88 14.76 15.80
C LEU A 292 27.71 16.07 16.58
N GLU A 293 26.47 16.42 16.94
CA GLU A 293 26.15 17.58 17.78
C GLU A 293 26.87 17.52 19.13
N LEU A 294 26.82 16.36 19.81
CA LEU A 294 27.53 16.14 21.07
C LEU A 294 29.05 16.31 20.90
N GLN A 295 29.64 15.76 19.83
CA GLN A 295 31.07 15.90 19.54
C GLN A 295 31.46 17.37 19.32
N VAL A 296 30.63 18.13 18.59
CA VAL A 296 30.87 19.57 18.37
C VAL A 296 30.74 20.37 19.67
N GLN A 297 29.77 20.06 20.52
CA GLN A 297 29.61 20.72 21.83
C GLN A 297 30.78 20.45 22.79
N GLN A 298 31.34 19.25 22.78
CA GLN A 298 32.49 18.89 23.62
C GLN A 298 33.78 19.63 23.23
N LEU A 299 33.95 19.96 21.96
CA LEU A 299 35.12 20.69 21.46
C LEU A 299 34.68 21.72 20.39
N PRO A 300 34.19 22.89 20.79
CA PRO A 300 33.70 23.91 19.86
C PRO A 300 34.85 24.48 19.03
N MET A 301 34.79 24.29 17.71
CA MET A 301 35.81 24.74 16.76
C MET A 301 35.13 25.51 15.63
N ASN A 302 35.11 26.84 15.74
CA ASN A 302 34.45 27.78 14.82
C ASN A 302 32.91 27.59 14.71
N GLY A 303 32.17 28.65 14.36
CA GLY A 303 30.69 28.63 14.33
C GLY A 303 30.05 27.83 13.18
N ALA A 304 30.75 27.64 12.06
CA ALA A 304 30.18 27.06 10.84
C ALA A 304 29.67 25.61 11.00
N ALA A 305 30.36 24.79 11.80
CA ALA A 305 29.93 23.41 12.07
C ALA A 305 28.61 23.37 12.85
N GLN A 306 28.38 24.36 13.72
CA GLN A 306 27.19 24.44 14.55
C GLN A 306 25.95 24.85 13.73
N GLU A 307 26.12 25.79 12.79
CA GLU A 307 25.07 26.16 11.83
C GLU A 307 24.67 24.97 10.93
N CYS A 308 25.66 24.21 10.45
CA CYS A 308 25.42 23.00 9.65
C CYS A 308 24.59 21.96 10.43
N ILE A 309 24.89 21.73 11.72
CA ILE A 309 24.13 20.80 12.56
C ILE A 309 22.67 21.25 12.73
N VAL A 310 22.42 22.54 12.91
CA VAL A 310 21.05 23.07 13.04
C VAL A 310 20.25 22.81 11.77
N ASP A 311 20.84 23.06 10.60
CA ASP A 311 20.21 22.77 9.30
C ASP A 311 19.94 21.27 9.13
N LEU A 312 20.91 20.41 9.43
CA LEU A 312 20.75 18.95 9.39
C LEU A 312 19.63 18.46 10.32
N ASN A 313 19.58 18.95 11.56
CA ASN A 313 18.53 18.61 12.53
C ASN A 313 17.16 19.05 12.02
N SER A 314 17.04 20.22 11.40
CA SER A 314 15.79 20.69 10.82
C SER A 314 15.31 19.79 9.68
N LYS A 315 16.21 19.44 8.73
CA LYS A 315 15.91 18.60 7.56
C LYS A 315 15.51 17.18 7.95
N ILE A 316 16.26 16.53 8.85
CA ILE A 316 15.94 15.15 9.26
C ILE A 316 14.64 15.09 10.08
N THR A 317 14.35 16.13 10.87
CA THR A 317 13.08 16.24 11.61
C THR A 317 11.91 16.42 10.64
N ALA A 318 12.06 17.23 9.59
CA ALA A 318 11.04 17.41 8.57
C ALA A 318 10.77 16.10 7.81
N LEU A 319 11.81 15.37 7.39
CA LEU A 319 11.66 14.05 6.75
C LEU A 319 10.88 13.07 7.64
N LEU A 320 11.28 12.96 8.90
CA LEU A 320 10.60 12.10 9.88
C LEU A 320 9.15 12.53 10.09
N SER A 321 8.87 13.84 10.19
CA SER A 321 7.52 14.37 10.36
C SER A 321 6.62 13.98 9.20
N THR A 322 7.04 14.27 7.97
CA THR A 322 6.28 13.92 6.76
C THR A 322 6.05 12.41 6.68
N LEU A 323 7.06 11.60 7.02
CA LEU A 323 6.94 10.14 6.99
C LEU A 323 5.90 9.65 8.01
N VAL A 324 5.97 10.12 9.26
CA VAL A 324 5.06 9.71 10.33
C VAL A 324 3.62 10.17 10.04
N THR A 325 3.43 11.40 9.57
CA THR A 325 2.08 11.92 9.28
C THR A 325 1.44 11.23 8.08
N SER A 326 2.21 10.91 7.04
CA SER A 326 1.66 10.33 5.79
C SER A 326 1.41 8.81 5.87
N THR A 327 2.01 8.13 6.86
CA THR A 327 1.90 6.67 7.03
C THR A 327 0.84 6.23 8.05
N PHE A 328 0.07 7.18 8.58
CA PHE A 328 -1.14 6.90 9.33
C PHE A 328 -2.34 6.77 8.37
N VAL A 329 -2.74 5.53 8.08
CA VAL A 329 -3.67 5.21 6.99
C VAL A 329 -4.82 4.34 7.46
N ILE A 330 -5.96 4.44 6.77
CA ILE A 330 -7.13 3.60 6.99
C ILE A 330 -6.98 2.36 6.11
N GLU A 331 -6.72 1.21 6.71
CA GLU A 331 -6.56 -0.07 6.00
C GLU A 331 -7.93 -0.67 5.66
N ARG A 332 -8.80 -0.81 6.66
CA ARG A 332 -10.18 -1.25 6.44
C ARG A 332 -11.08 -0.04 6.50
N GLN A 333 -11.50 0.41 5.33
CA GLN A 333 -12.45 1.50 5.20
C GLN A 333 -13.80 1.07 5.77
N PRO A 334 -14.46 1.95 6.51
CA PRO A 334 -15.79 1.65 6.98
C PRO A 334 -16.85 1.97 5.90
N PRO A 335 -18.08 1.44 5.99
CA PRO A 335 -19.08 1.56 4.91
C PRO A 335 -19.35 3.01 4.48
N GLN A 336 -19.31 3.29 3.18
CA GLN A 336 -19.53 4.65 2.66
C GLN A 336 -20.97 5.17 2.87
N VAL A 337 -21.93 4.28 3.10
CA VAL A 337 -23.27 4.64 3.55
C VAL A 337 -23.45 4.26 5.02
N LEU A 338 -23.73 5.24 5.88
CA LEU A 338 -24.02 5.02 7.29
C LEU A 338 -25.49 5.27 7.61
N LYS A 339 -26.06 4.32 8.35
CA LYS A 339 -27.38 4.46 8.98
C LYS A 339 -27.18 4.69 10.48
N THR A 340 -27.96 5.58 11.06
CA THR A 340 -27.94 5.79 12.52
C THR A 340 -28.27 4.48 13.24
N GLN A 341 -27.68 4.29 14.43
CA GLN A 341 -27.86 3.09 15.27
C GLN A 341 -27.37 1.76 14.64
N THR A 342 -26.78 1.80 13.44
CA THR A 342 -26.11 0.62 12.87
C THR A 342 -24.67 0.53 13.37
N LYS A 343 -24.20 -0.70 13.56
CA LYS A 343 -22.81 -0.98 13.91
C LYS A 343 -21.97 -1.00 12.63
N PHE A 344 -20.76 -0.45 12.72
CA PHE A 344 -19.77 -0.51 11.66
C PHE A 344 -18.37 -0.68 12.24
N ALA A 345 -17.45 -1.10 11.38
CA ALA A 345 -16.06 -1.34 11.73
C ALA A 345 -15.11 -0.57 10.82
N ALA A 346 -13.93 -0.23 11.33
CA ALA A 346 -12.82 0.34 10.59
C ALA A 346 -11.49 -0.15 11.19
N THR A 347 -10.43 -0.19 10.38
CA THR A 347 -9.08 -0.47 10.87
C THR A 347 -8.14 0.64 10.40
N VAL A 348 -7.38 1.20 11.34
CA VAL A 348 -6.38 2.23 11.08
C VAL A 348 -5.01 1.68 11.45
N ARG A 349 -4.01 1.92 10.59
CA ARG A 349 -2.66 1.38 10.74
C ARG A 349 -1.63 2.50 10.70
N LEU A 350 -0.56 2.37 11.48
CA LEU A 350 0.63 3.20 11.39
C LEU A 350 1.77 2.37 10.80
N LEU A 351 2.13 2.60 9.54
CA LEU A 351 3.09 1.73 8.83
C LEU A 351 4.50 1.76 9.43
N VAL A 352 4.87 2.86 10.09
CA VAL A 352 6.20 3.03 10.72
C VAL A 352 6.24 2.65 12.20
N GLY A 353 5.10 2.26 12.78
CA GLY A 353 4.93 2.11 14.23
C GLY A 353 5.80 1.02 14.86
N GLY A 354 6.09 -0.04 14.11
CA GLY A 354 6.98 -1.12 14.55
C GLY A 354 8.41 -0.65 14.77
N LYS A 355 9.00 0.05 13.78
CA LYS A 355 10.42 0.47 13.79
C LYS A 355 10.70 1.70 14.65
N LEU A 356 9.73 2.59 14.82
CA LEU A 356 9.88 3.79 15.66
C LEU A 356 9.56 3.54 17.15
N ASN A 357 9.38 2.28 17.57
CA ASN A 357 9.07 1.89 18.94
C ASN A 357 7.81 2.56 19.53
N VAL A 358 6.88 3.01 18.67
CA VAL A 358 5.61 3.61 19.10
C VAL A 358 4.76 2.59 19.88
N HIS A 359 4.93 1.31 19.55
CA HIS A 359 4.26 0.20 20.24
C HIS A 359 4.65 0.04 21.73
N MET A 360 5.75 0.64 22.19
CA MET A 360 6.15 0.59 23.60
C MET A 360 5.18 1.35 24.51
N ASN A 361 4.56 2.41 23.99
CA ASN A 361 3.48 3.15 24.62
C ASN A 361 2.35 3.31 23.59
N PRO A 362 1.54 2.26 23.35
CA PRO A 362 0.61 2.23 22.25
C PRO A 362 -0.42 3.36 22.40
N PRO A 363 -0.54 4.27 21.40
CA PRO A 363 -1.41 5.41 21.54
C PRO A 363 -2.88 5.05 21.32
N GLN A 364 -3.75 5.90 21.85
CA GLN A 364 -5.18 5.82 21.61
C GLN A 364 -5.55 6.60 20.35
N VAL A 365 -6.27 5.93 19.44
CA VAL A 365 -6.89 6.54 18.27
C VAL A 365 -8.33 6.92 18.62
N SER A 366 -8.73 8.14 18.26
CA SER A 366 -10.12 8.61 18.36
C SER A 366 -10.71 8.86 16.97
N ALA A 367 -11.99 8.51 16.81
CA ALA A 367 -12.77 8.66 15.59
C ALA A 367 -13.88 9.69 15.80
N THR A 368 -13.87 10.78 15.04
CA THR A 368 -14.84 11.88 15.16
C THR A 368 -15.50 12.16 13.81
N ILE A 369 -16.77 12.58 13.82
CA ILE A 369 -17.47 13.01 12.60
C ILE A 369 -17.28 14.49 12.41
N ILE A 370 -16.86 14.88 11.21
CA ILE A 370 -16.69 16.26 10.80
C ILE A 370 -17.45 16.54 9.50
N SER A 371 -17.89 17.78 9.32
CA SER A 371 -18.57 18.25 8.10
C SER A 371 -17.59 18.61 7.00
N GLU A 372 -18.13 18.88 5.81
CA GLU A 372 -17.32 19.33 4.69
C GLU A 372 -16.53 20.61 4.94
N GLN A 373 -17.17 21.60 5.56
CA GLN A 373 -16.52 22.85 5.90
C GLN A 373 -15.38 22.63 6.90
N GLN A 374 -15.60 21.79 7.91
CA GLN A 374 -14.60 21.48 8.93
C GLN A 374 -13.39 20.73 8.33
N ALA A 375 -13.62 19.77 7.44
CA ALA A 375 -12.54 19.07 6.74
C ALA A 375 -11.72 20.03 5.86
N LYS A 376 -12.37 20.99 5.18
CA LYS A 376 -11.68 22.04 4.40
C LYS A 376 -10.85 22.98 5.29
N GLN A 377 -11.34 23.32 6.48
CA GLN A 377 -10.62 24.14 7.46
C GLN A 377 -9.44 23.39 8.08
N LEU A 378 -9.59 22.09 8.36
CA LEU A 378 -8.51 21.24 8.87
C LEU A 378 -7.32 21.21 7.93
N LEU A 379 -7.54 21.14 6.60
CA LEU A 379 -6.44 21.20 5.62
C LEU A 379 -5.74 22.55 5.55
N LYS A 380 -6.40 23.64 5.98
CA LYS A 380 -5.81 24.98 6.06
C LYS A 380 -5.09 25.24 7.39
N ASN A 381 -4.97 24.23 8.26
CA ASN A 381 -4.48 24.35 9.63
C ASN A 381 -5.23 25.40 10.48
N GLU A 382 -6.48 25.71 10.11
CA GLU A 382 -7.36 26.55 10.93
C GLU A 382 -7.86 25.71 12.12
N THR A 383 -7.75 26.24 13.33
CA THR A 383 -8.00 25.51 14.58
C THR A 383 -9.48 25.19 14.76
N THR A 384 -9.95 24.07 14.22
CA THR A 384 -11.29 23.50 14.45
C THR A 384 -11.30 22.62 15.70
N ARG A 385 -10.67 23.07 16.78
CA ARG A 385 -10.57 22.29 18.02
C ARG A 385 -11.98 22.12 18.63
N ASN A 386 -12.45 20.87 18.62
CA ASN A 386 -13.54 20.31 19.42
C ASN A 386 -14.98 20.44 18.91
N GLU A 387 -15.22 20.93 17.69
CA GLU A 387 -16.58 20.92 17.13
C GLU A 387 -16.83 19.63 16.34
N SER A 388 -17.38 18.59 16.99
CA SER A 388 -17.87 17.41 16.26
C SER A 388 -19.20 17.71 15.58
N SER A 389 -19.31 17.29 14.31
CA SER A 389 -20.57 17.29 13.56
C SER A 389 -21.43 16.06 13.86
N GLY A 390 -20.98 15.12 14.70
CA GLY A 390 -21.75 13.96 15.10
C GLY A 390 -21.13 13.18 16.26
N ASP A 391 -21.94 12.30 16.84
CA ASP A 391 -21.57 11.46 17.98
C ASP A 391 -21.43 9.99 17.56
N ILE A 392 -20.23 9.44 17.72
CA ILE A 392 -19.93 8.01 17.53
C ILE A 392 -19.80 7.34 18.91
N LEU A 393 -20.53 6.25 19.13
CA LEU A 393 -20.31 5.33 20.24
C LEU A 393 -19.11 4.41 19.93
N ASN A 394 -18.32 4.08 20.94
CA ASN A 394 -17.08 3.30 20.81
C ASN A 394 -16.08 3.96 19.84
N SER A 395 -15.96 5.28 19.92
CA SER A 395 -15.11 6.12 19.06
C SER A 395 -13.63 6.07 19.38
N CYS A 396 -13.22 5.38 20.45
CA CYS A 396 -11.82 5.29 20.88
C CYS A 396 -11.32 3.84 20.84
N CYS A 397 -10.10 3.64 20.37
CA CYS A 397 -9.44 2.33 20.32
C CYS A 397 -7.93 2.51 20.52
N VAL A 398 -7.33 1.68 21.36
CA VAL A 398 -5.87 1.65 21.54
C VAL A 398 -5.24 0.87 20.39
N MET A 399 -4.09 1.33 19.88
CA MET A 399 -3.36 0.59 18.87
C MET A 399 -2.77 -0.70 19.44
N GLU A 400 -2.87 -1.79 18.71
CA GLU A 400 -2.34 -3.11 19.06
C GLU A 400 -1.17 -3.44 18.14
N PHE A 401 -0.09 -3.96 18.72
CA PHE A 401 1.09 -4.39 17.98
C PHE A 401 1.11 -5.90 17.80
N GLN A 402 1.18 -6.36 16.56
CA GLN A 402 1.29 -7.77 16.22
C GLN A 402 2.75 -8.11 15.87
N GLN A 403 3.41 -8.84 16.77
CA GLN A 403 4.84 -9.17 16.64
C GLN A 403 5.19 -9.97 15.37
N SER A 404 4.31 -10.89 14.95
CA SER A 404 4.56 -11.74 13.78
C SER A 404 4.59 -10.98 12.45
N SER A 405 3.85 -9.88 12.35
CA SER A 405 3.70 -9.07 11.14
C SER A 405 4.34 -7.68 11.25
N GLY A 406 4.82 -7.29 12.43
CA GLY A 406 5.28 -5.93 12.71
C GLY A 406 4.18 -4.87 12.65
N MET A 407 2.90 -5.27 12.56
CA MET A 407 1.78 -4.37 12.35
C MET A 407 1.40 -3.63 13.63
N LEU A 408 1.28 -2.30 13.57
CA LEU A 408 0.66 -1.49 14.61
C LEU A 408 -0.68 -0.91 14.09
N ALA A 409 -1.80 -1.38 14.64
CA ALA A 409 -3.13 -1.01 14.14
C ALA A 409 -4.18 -0.84 15.25
N ALA A 410 -5.13 0.08 15.07
CA ALA A 410 -6.33 0.21 15.89
C ALA A 410 -7.54 -0.40 15.18
N ASN A 411 -8.14 -1.41 15.80
CA ASN A 411 -9.26 -2.18 15.25
C ASN A 411 -10.60 -1.77 15.88
N PHE A 412 -11.31 -0.87 15.21
CA PHE A 412 -12.65 -0.47 15.62
C PHE A 412 -13.68 -1.48 15.14
N ARG A 413 -14.19 -2.34 16.03
CA ARG A 413 -15.12 -3.42 15.64
C ARG A 413 -16.60 -3.04 15.75
N ASN A 414 -16.93 -2.16 16.70
CA ASN A 414 -18.31 -1.92 17.15
C ASN A 414 -18.65 -0.42 17.23
N MET A 415 -18.14 0.40 16.31
CA MET A 415 -18.53 1.81 16.25
C MET A 415 -20.01 1.92 15.87
N SER A 416 -20.72 2.90 16.42
CA SER A 416 -22.10 3.17 16.01
C SER A 416 -22.42 4.65 16.02
N LEU A 417 -23.10 5.12 14.97
CA LEU A 417 -23.50 6.51 14.83
C LEU A 417 -24.75 6.77 15.66
N LYS A 418 -24.63 7.60 16.70
CA LYS A 418 -25.73 7.94 17.62
C LYS A 418 -26.55 9.12 17.12
N LYS A 419 -25.88 10.23 16.80
CA LYS A 419 -26.51 11.49 16.35
C LYS A 419 -25.62 12.21 15.35
N ILE A 420 -26.25 13.00 14.49
CA ILE A 420 -25.59 13.93 13.58
C ILE A 420 -26.17 15.33 13.74
N LYS A 421 -25.31 16.34 13.79
CA LYS A 421 -25.68 17.76 13.75
C LYS A 421 -25.68 18.19 12.29
N ARG A 422 -26.86 18.57 11.78
CA ARG A 422 -27.04 19.07 10.41
C ARG A 422 -27.31 20.57 10.44
N SER A 423 -27.02 21.26 9.34
CA SER A 423 -27.39 22.67 9.23
C SER A 423 -28.92 22.79 9.04
N ASP A 424 -29.55 23.81 9.64
CA ASP A 424 -31.00 23.93 9.81
C ASP A 424 -31.78 24.32 8.52
N ARG A 425 -31.25 23.96 7.34
CA ARG A 425 -31.79 24.36 6.03
C ARG A 425 -32.85 23.36 5.56
N ARG A 426 -34.07 23.83 5.28
CA ARG A 426 -35.26 23.02 4.95
C ARG A 426 -35.22 22.50 3.50
N GLY A 427 -35.29 21.18 3.30
CA GLY A 427 -35.54 20.52 2.00
C GLY A 427 -35.09 19.06 1.96
N ALA A 428 -35.95 18.13 1.50
CA ALA A 428 -35.65 16.68 1.47
C ALA A 428 -34.52 16.32 0.48
N GLU A 429 -34.32 17.12 -0.56
CA GLU A 429 -33.26 16.98 -1.57
C GLU A 429 -31.88 17.43 -1.06
N MET A 430 -31.82 18.36 -0.10
CA MET A 430 -30.55 18.85 0.47
C MET A 430 -29.98 17.94 1.55
N VAL A 431 -30.83 17.10 2.17
CA VAL A 431 -30.40 16.14 3.20
C VAL A 431 -29.44 15.09 2.65
N THR A 432 -29.54 14.75 1.36
CA THR A 432 -28.63 13.81 0.69
C THR A 432 -27.33 14.42 0.21
N GLU A 433 -27.21 15.75 0.25
CA GLU A 433 -26.03 16.45 -0.27
C GLU A 433 -25.08 16.95 0.84
N GLU A 434 -25.50 16.94 2.12
CA GLU A 434 -24.58 17.20 3.23
C GLU A 434 -23.62 16.02 3.41
N LYS A 435 -22.35 16.26 3.08
CA LYS A 435 -21.30 15.24 3.12
C LYS A 435 -20.53 15.33 4.44
N PHE A 436 -20.31 14.16 5.06
CA PHE A 436 -19.54 14.04 6.29
C PHE A 436 -18.37 13.09 6.10
N THR A 437 -17.34 13.23 6.93
CA THR A 437 -16.24 12.27 7.00
C THR A 437 -15.92 11.91 8.44
N ILE A 438 -15.29 10.76 8.61
CA ILE A 438 -14.73 10.34 9.89
C ILE A 438 -13.25 10.69 9.89
N LEU A 439 -12.89 11.54 10.83
CA LEU A 439 -11.53 11.87 11.17
C LEU A 439 -11.03 10.87 12.20
N PHE A 440 -9.99 10.11 11.84
CA PHE A 440 -9.20 9.38 12.81
C PHE A 440 -8.02 10.24 13.21
N GLN A 441 -7.81 10.39 14.52
CA GLN A 441 -6.68 11.15 15.06
C GLN A 441 -6.01 10.39 16.21
N SER A 442 -4.70 10.53 16.31
CA SER A 442 -3.90 9.94 17.38
C SER A 442 -2.74 10.88 17.72
N GLN A 443 -2.26 10.79 18.95
CA GLN A 443 -1.10 11.53 19.42
C GLN A 443 -0.15 10.58 20.14
N PHE A 444 1.13 10.63 19.77
CA PHE A 444 2.18 9.81 20.39
C PHE A 444 3.52 10.51 20.34
N SER A 445 4.45 10.00 21.13
CA SER A 445 5.82 10.49 21.18
C SER A 445 6.83 9.46 20.68
N ILE A 446 7.95 9.94 20.15
CA ILE A 446 9.08 9.13 19.67
C ILE A 446 10.37 9.66 20.31
N GLY A 447 11.34 8.78 20.56
CA GLY A 447 12.66 9.17 21.06
C GLY A 447 12.70 9.57 22.54
N GLY A 448 11.85 8.99 23.37
CA GLY A 448 11.79 9.32 24.80
C GLY A 448 11.12 10.67 25.09
N ASN A 449 9.99 10.95 24.43
CA ASN A 449 9.20 12.19 24.55
C ASN A 449 9.80 13.45 23.91
N GLU A 450 10.85 13.31 23.11
CA GLU A 450 11.46 14.43 22.39
C GLU A 450 10.56 14.95 21.25
N LEU A 451 10.00 14.04 20.46
CA LEU A 451 9.14 14.39 19.33
C LEU A 451 7.72 13.95 19.61
N VAL A 452 6.77 14.87 19.52
CA VAL A 452 5.34 14.60 19.69
C VAL A 452 4.65 14.78 18.34
N PHE A 453 4.03 13.72 17.85
CA PHE A 453 3.31 13.73 16.59
C PHE A 453 1.81 13.68 16.85
N GLN A 454 1.08 14.54 16.15
CA GLN A 454 -0.36 14.43 15.98
C GLN A 454 -0.60 13.96 14.55
N VAL A 455 -1.16 12.76 14.41
CA VAL A 455 -1.49 12.18 13.10
C VAL A 455 -2.99 12.23 12.88
N LEU A 456 -3.37 12.54 11.65
CA LEU A 456 -4.76 12.61 11.21
C LEU A 456 -4.92 11.85 9.90
N CYS A 457 -6.02 11.12 9.77
CA CYS A 457 -6.40 10.49 8.53
C CYS A 457 -7.87 10.73 8.27
N LEU A 458 -8.17 11.26 7.08
CA LEU A 458 -9.52 11.47 6.59
C LEU A 458 -9.86 10.38 5.60
N TYR A 459 -11.08 9.88 5.71
CA TYR A 459 -11.65 8.97 4.74
C TYR A 459 -12.45 9.75 3.67
N PRO A 460 -12.36 9.45 2.36
CA PRO A 460 -13.32 9.96 1.40
C PRO A 460 -14.73 9.39 1.66
N TRP A 461 -15.46 10.21 2.44
CA TRP A 461 -16.90 10.45 2.54
C TRP A 461 -17.82 9.35 2.99
N ARG A 462 -18.80 9.76 3.81
CA ARG A 462 -19.98 8.98 4.13
C ARG A 462 -21.28 9.77 4.02
N PHE A 463 -22.28 9.15 3.44
CA PHE A 463 -23.66 9.64 3.47
C PHE A 463 -24.34 9.11 4.72
N ILE A 464 -24.92 10.03 5.50
CA ILE A 464 -25.77 9.66 6.63
C ILE A 464 -27.19 9.81 6.13
N VAL A 465 -27.78 8.69 5.74
CA VAL A 465 -29.06 8.67 5.01
C VAL A 465 -30.13 7.91 5.77
N HIS A 466 -31.36 8.39 5.65
CA HIS A 466 -32.56 7.61 5.90
C HIS A 466 -32.72 6.59 4.76
N GLY A 467 -33.29 5.40 5.01
CA GLY A 467 -33.33 4.31 4.01
C GLY A 467 -33.92 4.67 2.64
N SER A 468 -34.74 5.72 2.56
CA SER A 468 -35.33 6.26 1.32
C SER A 468 -34.35 7.03 0.42
N GLN A 469 -33.11 7.25 0.88
CA GLN A 469 -32.10 8.09 0.21
C GLN A 469 -30.89 7.29 -0.30
N ASP A 470 -30.92 5.96 -0.15
CA ASP A 470 -29.81 5.05 -0.45
C ASP A 470 -29.37 5.08 -1.91
N ASN A 471 -30.34 5.17 -2.83
CA ASN A 471 -30.08 5.23 -4.27
C ASN A 471 -29.29 6.49 -4.65
N ASN A 472 -29.73 7.68 -4.23
CA ASN A 472 -29.02 8.94 -4.50
C ASN A 472 -27.65 8.98 -3.82
N ALA A 473 -27.53 8.47 -2.59
CA ALA A 473 -26.24 8.37 -1.91
C ALA A 473 -25.25 7.49 -2.69
N THR A 474 -25.70 6.35 -3.21
CA THR A 474 -24.88 5.44 -4.00
C THR A 474 -24.43 6.08 -5.31
N ALA A 475 -25.28 6.89 -5.95
CA ALA A 475 -24.90 7.68 -7.13
C ALA A 475 -23.74 8.63 -6.85
N THR A 476 -23.82 9.37 -5.73
CA THR A 476 -22.80 10.35 -5.36
C THR A 476 -21.50 9.67 -4.94
N ILE A 477 -21.58 8.53 -4.24
CA ILE A 477 -20.41 7.68 -3.93
C ILE A 477 -19.75 7.22 -5.21
N LEU A 478 -20.53 6.69 -6.17
CA LEU A 478 -20.00 6.19 -7.43
C LEU A 478 -19.23 7.28 -8.17
N TRP A 479 -19.83 8.48 -8.30
CA TRP A 479 -19.23 9.61 -8.99
C TRP A 479 -17.95 10.10 -8.30
N ASP A 480 -17.94 10.20 -6.97
CA ASP A 480 -16.76 10.63 -6.23
C ASP A 480 -15.63 9.61 -6.30
N ASN A 481 -15.92 8.33 -6.07
CA ASN A 481 -14.94 7.26 -6.17
C ASN A 481 -14.35 7.17 -7.58
N ALA A 482 -15.18 7.33 -8.62
CA ALA A 482 -14.74 7.22 -10.00
C ALA A 482 -13.90 8.43 -10.46
N PHE A 483 -14.25 9.66 -10.05
CA PHE A 483 -13.76 10.86 -10.72
C PHE A 483 -13.03 11.86 -9.82
N ALA A 484 -12.84 11.56 -8.53
CA ALA A 484 -12.00 12.36 -7.66
C ALA A 484 -10.54 12.39 -8.12
N GLU A 485 -9.97 13.58 -8.25
CA GLU A 485 -8.54 13.76 -8.51
C GLU A 485 -7.69 13.52 -7.24
N PRO A 486 -6.48 12.95 -7.37
CA PRO A 486 -5.52 12.89 -6.27
C PRO A 486 -5.16 14.29 -5.76
N GLY A 487 -5.05 14.47 -4.44
CA GLY A 487 -4.66 15.76 -3.85
C GLY A 487 -5.70 16.88 -3.91
N ARG A 488 -6.92 16.59 -4.40
CA ARG A 488 -8.01 17.56 -4.46
C ARG A 488 -8.36 18.17 -3.10
N ILE A 489 -9.06 19.31 -3.14
CA ILE A 489 -9.79 19.81 -1.98
C ILE A 489 -10.88 18.77 -1.61
N PRO A 490 -11.08 18.46 -0.32
CA PRO A 490 -12.19 17.68 0.20
C PRO A 490 -13.49 17.93 -0.57
N PHE A 491 -14.13 16.84 -1.00
CA PHE A 491 -15.45 16.76 -1.63
C PHE A 491 -15.56 17.37 -3.03
N GLN A 492 -14.47 17.88 -3.60
CA GLN A 492 -14.43 18.41 -4.96
C GLN A 492 -14.47 17.27 -5.99
N VAL A 493 -15.40 17.31 -6.92
CA VAL A 493 -15.53 16.33 -8.02
C VAL A 493 -15.84 17.10 -9.31
N PRO A 494 -15.47 16.57 -10.49
CA PRO A 494 -15.81 17.20 -11.75
C PRO A 494 -17.32 17.20 -11.97
N GLU A 495 -17.84 18.31 -12.50
CA GLU A 495 -19.28 18.44 -12.84
C GLU A 495 -19.68 17.64 -14.08
N LYS A 496 -18.70 17.31 -14.94
CA LYS A 496 -18.88 16.51 -16.14
C LYS A 496 -17.66 15.64 -16.40
N VAL A 497 -17.88 14.47 -16.99
CA VAL A 497 -16.84 13.48 -17.27
C VAL A 497 -17.02 12.91 -18.67
N LEU A 498 -15.96 12.32 -19.22
CA LEU A 498 -16.04 11.63 -20.51
C LEU A 498 -16.91 10.38 -20.38
N TRP A 499 -17.74 10.12 -21.39
CA TRP A 499 -18.65 8.97 -21.38
C TRP A 499 -17.92 7.62 -21.18
N PRO A 500 -16.78 7.34 -21.83
CA PRO A 500 -16.03 6.10 -21.58
C PRO A 500 -15.62 5.90 -20.12
N GLN A 501 -15.25 6.98 -19.41
CA GLN A 501 -14.86 6.90 -18.00
C GLN A 501 -16.06 6.53 -17.11
N LEU A 502 -17.25 7.07 -17.40
CA LEU A 502 -18.46 6.68 -16.68
C LEU A 502 -18.86 5.25 -16.96
N VAL A 503 -18.77 4.81 -18.21
CA VAL A 503 -19.07 3.43 -18.60
C VAL A 503 -18.17 2.44 -17.85
N GLU A 504 -16.88 2.73 -17.72
CA GLU A 504 -15.95 1.88 -16.97
C GLU A 504 -16.35 1.76 -15.49
N ALA A 505 -16.75 2.87 -14.86
CA ALA A 505 -17.24 2.89 -13.49
C ALA A 505 -18.55 2.11 -13.34
N LEU A 506 -19.50 2.28 -14.26
CA LEU A 506 -20.78 1.54 -14.28
C LEU A 506 -20.56 0.03 -14.49
N ASN A 507 -19.64 -0.34 -15.38
CA ASN A 507 -19.30 -1.74 -15.65
C ASN A 507 -18.69 -2.42 -14.42
N SER A 508 -17.72 -1.75 -13.77
CA SER A 508 -17.09 -2.25 -12.54
C SER A 508 -18.12 -2.41 -11.42
N LYS A 509 -19.01 -1.43 -11.26
CA LYS A 509 -20.08 -1.48 -10.27
C LYS A 509 -21.05 -2.63 -10.54
N LEU A 510 -21.47 -2.82 -11.79
CA LEU A 510 -22.38 -3.90 -12.20
C LEU A 510 -21.78 -5.28 -11.90
N LYS A 511 -20.53 -5.52 -12.34
CA LYS A 511 -19.82 -6.78 -12.09
C LYS A 511 -19.77 -7.12 -10.61
N SER A 512 -19.44 -6.12 -9.79
CA SER A 512 -19.33 -6.28 -8.34
C SER A 512 -20.68 -6.53 -7.66
N GLU A 513 -21.71 -5.73 -7.98
CA GLU A 513 -23.04 -5.84 -7.35
C GLU A 513 -23.77 -7.14 -7.73
N VAL A 514 -23.68 -7.53 -9.00
CA VAL A 514 -24.26 -8.79 -9.50
C VAL A 514 -23.39 -9.99 -9.10
N GLN A 515 -22.14 -9.75 -8.68
CA GLN A 515 -21.12 -10.78 -8.42
C GLN A 515 -20.95 -11.70 -9.63
N SER A 516 -20.68 -11.09 -10.78
CA SER A 516 -20.50 -11.73 -12.07
C SER A 516 -19.22 -11.23 -12.73
N GLN A 517 -18.53 -12.13 -13.43
CA GLN A 517 -17.42 -11.76 -14.31
C GLN A 517 -17.92 -11.14 -15.63
N ARG A 518 -19.18 -11.40 -16.01
CA ARG A 518 -19.82 -10.80 -17.18
C ARG A 518 -20.17 -9.35 -16.89
N GLY A 519 -19.54 -8.45 -17.64
CA GLY A 519 -19.82 -7.02 -17.62
C GLY A 519 -20.76 -6.58 -18.73
N LEU A 520 -20.75 -5.28 -18.98
CA LEU A 520 -21.41 -4.66 -20.12
C LEU A 520 -20.70 -5.06 -21.43
N SER A 521 -21.45 -5.56 -22.40
CA SER A 521 -20.97 -5.75 -23.79
C SER A 521 -20.95 -4.43 -24.55
N GLU A 522 -20.31 -4.41 -25.72
CA GLU A 522 -20.29 -3.24 -26.61
C GLU A 522 -21.71 -2.75 -26.96
N GLU A 523 -22.63 -3.67 -27.25
CA GLU A 523 -24.03 -3.36 -27.52
C GLU A 523 -24.73 -2.71 -26.32
N ASN A 524 -24.45 -3.22 -25.11
CA ASN A 524 -24.97 -2.62 -23.88
C ASN A 524 -24.44 -1.20 -23.70
N ILE A 525 -23.15 -0.96 -23.99
CA ILE A 525 -22.52 0.35 -23.87
C ILE A 525 -23.16 1.35 -24.84
N VAL A 526 -23.39 0.96 -26.09
CA VAL A 526 -24.08 1.79 -27.09
C VAL A 526 -25.50 2.10 -26.63
N PHE A 527 -26.26 1.11 -26.15
CA PHE A 527 -27.61 1.30 -25.64
C PHE A 527 -27.65 2.27 -24.45
N LEU A 528 -26.71 2.13 -23.51
CA LEU A 528 -26.59 3.06 -22.37
C LEU A 528 -26.32 4.49 -22.85
N ALA A 529 -25.50 4.67 -23.88
CA ALA A 529 -25.17 5.97 -24.44
C ALA A 529 -26.39 6.62 -25.10
N GLN A 530 -27.10 5.86 -25.94
CA GLN A 530 -28.35 6.29 -26.57
C GLN A 530 -29.37 6.74 -25.52
N LYS A 531 -29.48 5.98 -24.42
CA LYS A 531 -30.39 6.29 -23.31
C LYS A 531 -29.97 7.53 -22.53
N ALA A 532 -28.69 7.70 -22.25
CA ALA A 532 -28.17 8.81 -21.48
C ALA A 532 -28.24 10.14 -22.26
N PHE A 533 -27.96 10.12 -23.56
CA PHE A 533 -27.90 11.32 -24.40
C PHE A 533 -29.16 11.56 -25.24
N ASN A 534 -30.13 10.65 -25.20
CA ASN A 534 -31.31 10.66 -26.08
C ASN A 534 -30.91 10.76 -27.57
N SER A 535 -29.88 10.01 -27.96
CA SER A 535 -29.32 9.98 -29.32
C SER A 535 -29.69 8.68 -30.03
N SER A 536 -29.84 8.75 -31.35
CA SER A 536 -30.08 7.59 -32.23
C SER A 536 -28.80 7.07 -32.90
N ALA A 537 -27.62 7.53 -32.47
CA ALA A 537 -26.34 7.05 -32.98
C ALA A 537 -26.11 5.56 -32.65
N MET A 538 -25.49 4.82 -33.56
CA MET A 538 -25.37 3.36 -33.51
C MET A 538 -23.94 2.87 -33.25
N HIS A 539 -22.92 3.71 -33.43
CA HIS A 539 -21.53 3.33 -33.22
C HIS A 539 -20.97 3.89 -31.92
N ARG A 540 -20.18 3.06 -31.21
CA ARG A 540 -19.52 3.45 -29.95
C ARG A 540 -18.62 4.68 -30.11
N ASP A 541 -17.89 4.76 -31.22
CA ASP A 541 -16.89 5.81 -31.44
C ASP A 541 -17.47 7.22 -31.46
N GLU A 542 -18.74 7.35 -31.83
CA GLU A 542 -19.47 8.62 -31.82
C GLU A 542 -19.69 9.16 -30.40
N PHE A 543 -19.66 8.28 -29.39
CA PHE A 543 -19.87 8.64 -27.98
C PHE A 543 -18.57 8.84 -27.19
N ASN A 544 -17.40 8.44 -27.75
CA ASN A 544 -16.13 8.43 -27.01
C ASN A 544 -15.70 9.83 -26.53
N ASN A 545 -16.04 10.87 -27.31
CA ASN A 545 -15.69 12.26 -27.00
C ASN A 545 -16.82 13.03 -26.30
N LEU A 546 -17.97 12.39 -26.07
CA LEU A 546 -19.07 13.03 -25.37
C LEU A 546 -18.79 13.13 -23.88
N THR A 547 -19.32 14.19 -23.27
CA THR A 547 -19.29 14.38 -21.83
C THR A 547 -20.69 14.32 -21.26
N ILE A 548 -20.82 13.67 -20.12
CA ILE A 548 -22.08 13.60 -19.36
C ILE A 548 -21.91 14.41 -18.07
N THR A 549 -22.90 15.24 -17.76
CA THR A 549 -22.90 16.02 -16.53
C THR A 549 -23.47 15.23 -15.35
N TRP A 550 -23.10 15.60 -14.13
CA TRP A 550 -23.72 15.06 -12.91
C TRP A 550 -25.25 15.26 -12.92
N ALA A 551 -25.72 16.38 -13.46
CA ALA A 551 -27.15 16.67 -13.56
C ALA A 551 -27.86 15.65 -14.45
N GLN A 552 -27.34 15.39 -15.65
CA GLN A 552 -27.88 14.37 -16.56
C GLN A 552 -27.83 12.95 -15.97
N PHE A 553 -26.80 12.66 -15.18
CA PHE A 553 -26.63 11.35 -14.55
C PHE A 553 -27.64 11.08 -13.42
N ASN A 554 -27.82 12.02 -12.49
CA ASN A 554 -28.58 11.78 -11.25
C ASN A 554 -29.51 12.92 -10.76
N ARG A 555 -29.75 13.99 -11.54
CA ARG A 555 -30.73 15.04 -11.18
C ARG A 555 -31.86 15.19 -12.19
N GLU A 556 -31.53 15.15 -13.48
CA GLU A 556 -32.48 15.30 -14.57
C GLU A 556 -33.20 13.98 -14.83
N SER A 557 -34.52 14.04 -14.99
CA SER A 557 -35.30 12.87 -15.39
C SER A 557 -35.07 12.56 -16.86
N LEU A 558 -35.03 11.28 -17.20
CA LEU A 558 -34.95 10.86 -18.60
C LEU A 558 -36.18 11.38 -19.38
N PRO A 559 -36.04 11.66 -20.70
CA PRO A 559 -37.16 12.14 -21.51
C PRO A 559 -38.39 11.25 -21.37
N SER A 560 -39.55 11.84 -21.09
CA SER A 560 -40.83 11.16 -20.86
C SER A 560 -40.89 10.19 -19.66
N ARG A 561 -39.93 10.26 -18.73
CA ARG A 561 -39.88 9.43 -17.51
C ARG A 561 -39.83 10.31 -16.26
N ASN A 562 -40.13 9.70 -15.11
CA ASN A 562 -40.11 10.33 -13.78
C ASN A 562 -38.90 9.89 -12.93
N PHE A 563 -37.88 9.32 -13.56
CA PHE A 563 -36.67 8.84 -12.91
C PHE A 563 -35.42 9.25 -13.70
N THR A 564 -34.29 9.36 -13.00
CA THR A 564 -32.99 9.72 -13.56
C THR A 564 -32.33 8.54 -14.25
N PHE A 565 -31.25 8.79 -15.01
CA PHE A 565 -30.46 7.72 -15.62
C PHE A 565 -29.94 6.73 -14.56
N TRP A 566 -29.36 7.24 -13.48
CA TRP A 566 -28.84 6.41 -12.38
C TRP A 566 -29.94 5.57 -11.70
N GLN A 567 -31.10 6.16 -11.39
CA GLN A 567 -32.21 5.43 -10.76
C GLN A 567 -32.65 4.23 -11.60
N TRP A 568 -32.69 4.40 -12.92
CA TRP A 568 -32.98 3.30 -13.84
C TRP A 568 -31.88 2.25 -13.82
N PHE A 569 -30.62 2.65 -13.93
CA PHE A 569 -29.49 1.73 -13.99
C PHE A 569 -29.36 0.91 -12.70
N ASP A 570 -29.48 1.57 -11.55
CA ASP A 570 -29.48 0.92 -10.23
C ASP A 570 -30.65 -0.06 -10.07
N GLY A 571 -31.84 0.30 -10.56
CA GLY A 571 -32.99 -0.59 -10.58
C GLY A 571 -32.77 -1.85 -11.43
N VAL A 572 -32.14 -1.71 -12.61
CA VAL A 572 -31.75 -2.85 -13.45
C VAL A 572 -30.71 -3.72 -12.73
N MET A 573 -29.70 -3.10 -12.12
CA MET A 573 -28.66 -3.81 -11.38
C MET A 573 -29.25 -4.60 -10.20
N GLU A 574 -30.17 -4.01 -9.44
CA GLU A 574 -30.82 -4.67 -8.31
C GLU A 574 -31.76 -5.81 -8.75
N LEU A 575 -32.50 -5.62 -9.85
CA LEU A 575 -33.31 -6.68 -10.46
C LEU A 575 -32.43 -7.86 -10.89
N THR A 576 -31.31 -7.58 -11.57
CA THR A 576 -30.37 -8.59 -12.03
C THR A 576 -29.77 -9.35 -10.86
N LYS A 577 -29.28 -8.63 -9.85
CA LYS A 577 -28.69 -9.19 -8.63
C LYS A 577 -29.65 -10.12 -7.89
N ARG A 578 -30.90 -9.71 -7.71
CA ARG A 578 -31.89 -10.47 -6.90
C ARG A 578 -32.56 -11.61 -7.66
N HIS A 579 -32.79 -11.44 -8.97
CA HIS A 579 -33.72 -12.30 -9.70
C HIS A 579 -33.15 -12.90 -10.99
N LEU A 580 -32.15 -12.28 -11.62
CA LEU A 580 -31.69 -12.69 -12.96
C LEU A 580 -30.19 -13.04 -13.02
N LYS A 581 -29.51 -13.21 -11.87
CA LYS A 581 -28.05 -13.42 -11.83
C LYS A 581 -27.59 -14.60 -12.68
N GLN A 582 -28.29 -15.74 -12.61
CA GLN A 582 -27.94 -16.92 -13.42
C GLN A 582 -28.14 -16.67 -14.90
N HIS A 583 -29.32 -16.17 -15.30
CA HIS A 583 -29.59 -15.80 -16.69
C HIS A 583 -28.59 -14.78 -17.24
N TRP A 584 -28.24 -13.77 -16.45
CA TRP A 584 -27.21 -12.81 -16.83
C TRP A 584 -25.84 -13.45 -17.02
N ASN A 585 -25.48 -14.48 -16.26
CA ASN A 585 -24.20 -15.15 -16.43
C ASN A 585 -24.16 -16.04 -17.68
N ASP A 586 -25.31 -16.60 -18.08
CA ASP A 586 -25.38 -17.63 -19.12
C ASP A 586 -25.33 -17.08 -20.55
N GLY A 587 -25.75 -15.83 -20.79
CA GLY A 587 -25.78 -15.26 -22.14
C GLY A 587 -26.90 -14.28 -22.34
#